data_AF-A0A1I1X681-F1
#
_entry.id   AF-A0A1I1X681-F1
#
_cell.length_a   1.000
_cell.length_b   1.000
_cell.length_c   1.000
_cell.angle_alpha   90.00
_cell.angle_beta   90.00
_cell.angle_gamma   90.00
#
_symmetry.space_group_name_H-M   'P 1'
#
loop_
_entity.id
_entity.type
_entity.pdbx_description
1 polymer ?
#
loop_
_entity_poly.entity_id
_entity_poly.type
_entity_poly.pdbx_seq_one_letter_code
_entity_poly.pdbx_strand_id
1 'polypeptide(L)'
;MLLMAIKENAGWVLSQWNLTYAVGWEQICKAVYFMFDYYDDTEILVDDKQIDLSSKEEIKKLGEARNMTIRGISKVVKVPLMITFFNQTSVVNVNVAQMNEEFKTTDYQKFNLSLCQYMDSIELSMYR
;
A
#
# COMPACT_ATOMS: atom_id res chain seq x y z
N MET A 1 -8.18 3.67 7.65
CA MET A 1 -7.90 2.23 7.80
C MET A 1 -7.50 1.95 9.23
N LEU A 2 -7.74 0.74 9.74
CA LEU A 2 -7.34 0.35 11.09
C LEU A 2 -6.10 -0.55 11.05
N LEU A 3 -5.04 -0.16 11.75
CA LEU A 3 -3.89 -1.05 11.98
C LEU A 3 -4.32 -2.22 12.86
N MET A 4 -3.98 -3.45 12.46
CA MET A 4 -4.37 -4.68 13.16
C MET A 4 -3.18 -5.38 13.82
N ALA A 5 -2.03 -5.40 13.13
CA ALA A 5 -0.84 -6.07 13.61
C ALA A 5 0.41 -5.46 12.97
N ILE A 6 1.53 -5.55 13.68
CA ILE A 6 2.86 -5.25 13.16
C ILE A 6 3.82 -6.39 13.53
N LYS A 7 4.79 -6.66 12.66
CA LYS A 7 5.83 -7.66 12.87
C LYS A 7 7.11 -7.21 12.17
N GLU A 8 8.23 -7.28 12.86
CA GLU A 8 9.53 -7.09 12.24
C GLU A 8 10.01 -8.35 11.52
N ASN A 9 10.66 -8.15 10.38
CA ASN A 9 11.31 -9.22 9.63
C ASN A 9 12.48 -8.66 8.81
N ALA A 10 13.71 -9.03 9.18
CA ALA A 10 14.91 -8.82 8.37
C ALA A 10 15.06 -7.38 7.78
N GLY A 11 14.92 -6.35 8.62
CA GLY A 11 15.03 -4.95 8.19
C GLY A 11 13.76 -4.35 7.58
N TRP A 12 12.63 -5.05 7.70
CA TRP A 12 11.30 -4.57 7.31
C TRP A 12 10.33 -4.63 8.50
N VAL A 13 9.40 -3.68 8.54
CA VAL A 13 8.19 -3.77 9.35
C VAL A 13 7.04 -4.18 8.44
N LEU A 14 6.51 -5.38 8.68
CA LEU A 14 5.30 -5.87 8.05
C LEU A 14 4.13 -5.46 8.93
N SER A 15 3.11 -4.88 8.32
CA SER A 15 1.90 -4.45 9.01
C SER A 15 0.66 -4.89 8.25
N GLN A 16 -0.35 -5.31 9.00
CA GLN A 16 -1.66 -5.64 8.46
C GLN A 16 -2.64 -4.56 8.85
N TRP A 17 -3.35 -4.03 7.86
CA TRP A 17 -4.37 -3.02 8.00
C TRP A 17 -5.71 -3.57 7.52
N ASN A 18 -6.79 -3.09 8.12
CA ASN A 18 -8.14 -3.33 7.66
C ASN A 18 -8.74 -2.04 7.08
N LEU A 19 -9.30 -2.15 5.88
CA LEU A 19 -10.22 -1.18 5.32
C LEU A 19 -11.47 -1.10 6.19
N THR A 20 -12.06 0.10 6.26
CA THR A 20 -13.33 0.36 6.94
C THR A 20 -14.48 -0.39 6.25
N TYR A 21 -14.43 -0.46 4.92
CA TYR A 21 -15.37 -1.24 4.11
C TYR A 21 -14.60 -2.16 3.17
N ALA A 22 -15.13 -3.35 2.92
CA ALA A 22 -14.60 -4.22 1.87
C ALA A 22 -14.73 -3.51 0.51
N VAL A 23 -13.71 -3.65 -0.33
CA VAL A 23 -13.65 -3.00 -1.64
C VAL A 23 -13.46 -4.03 -2.75
N GLY A 24 -13.95 -3.69 -3.93
CA GLY A 24 -13.74 -4.47 -5.14
C GLY A 24 -12.53 -3.99 -5.94
N TRP A 25 -12.33 -4.61 -7.10
CA TRP A 25 -11.21 -4.34 -7.98
C TRP A 25 -11.13 -2.89 -8.46
N GLU A 26 -12.25 -2.26 -8.80
CA GLU A 26 -12.29 -0.88 -9.28
C GLU A 26 -11.74 0.10 -8.24
N GLN A 27 -12.10 -0.08 -6.98
CA GLN A 27 -11.63 0.73 -5.86
C GLN A 27 -10.13 0.53 -5.61
N ILE A 28 -9.63 -0.70 -5.73
CA ILE A 28 -8.20 -1.00 -5.65
C ILE A 28 -7.44 -0.26 -6.76
N CYS A 29 -7.96 -0.30 -8.00
CA CYS A 29 -7.37 0.44 -9.12
C CYS A 29 -7.33 1.95 -8.86
N LYS A 30 -8.39 2.53 -8.26
CA LYS A 30 -8.42 3.96 -7.87
C LYS A 30 -7.35 4.29 -6.83
N ALA A 31 -7.21 3.47 -5.80
CA ALA A 31 -6.16 3.64 -4.80
C ALA A 31 -4.77 3.59 -5.41
N VAL A 32 -4.47 2.56 -6.20
CA VAL A 32 -3.14 2.40 -6.81
C VAL A 32 -2.86 3.52 -7.82
N TYR A 33 -3.87 3.94 -8.59
CA TYR A 33 -3.78 5.09 -9.48
C TYR A 33 -3.43 6.38 -8.71
N PHE A 34 -4.10 6.65 -7.59
CA PHE A 34 -3.81 7.79 -6.73
C PHE A 34 -2.40 7.71 -6.14
N MET A 35 -1.99 6.53 -5.68
CA MET A 35 -0.69 6.31 -5.06
C MET A 35 0.47 6.46 -6.03
N PHE A 36 0.28 6.15 -7.32
CA PHE A 36 1.35 6.12 -8.33
C PHE A 36 2.21 7.40 -8.34
N ASP A 37 1.60 8.57 -8.17
CA ASP A 37 2.31 9.86 -8.20
C ASP A 37 3.19 10.08 -6.94
N TYR A 38 2.94 9.35 -5.85
CA TYR A 38 3.62 9.44 -4.56
C TYR A 38 4.76 8.43 -4.37
N TYR A 39 5.14 7.73 -5.43
CA TYR A 39 6.28 6.81 -5.44
C TYR A 39 7.32 7.25 -6.48
N ASP A 40 8.59 6.99 -6.15
CA ASP A 40 9.71 6.94 -7.09
C ASP A 40 10.07 5.47 -7.34
N ASP A 41 10.61 5.17 -8.51
CA ASP A 41 10.92 3.80 -8.96
C ASP A 41 9.73 2.83 -8.78
N THR A 42 8.54 3.31 -9.16
CA THR A 42 7.27 2.62 -8.92
C THR A 42 7.13 1.36 -9.78
N GLU A 43 6.82 0.24 -9.13
CA GLU A 43 6.46 -1.02 -9.77
C GLU A 43 5.08 -1.48 -9.30
N ILE A 44 4.28 -1.98 -10.24
CA ILE A 44 2.97 -2.56 -9.97
C ILE A 44 3.00 -4.05 -10.29
N LEU A 45 2.49 -4.86 -9.37
CA LEU A 45 2.32 -6.30 -9.54
C LEU A 45 0.83 -6.63 -9.45
N VAL A 46 0.37 -7.50 -10.36
CA VAL A 46 -0.97 -8.08 -10.36
C VAL A 46 -0.83 -9.58 -10.27
N ASP A 47 -1.47 -10.20 -9.28
CA ASP A 47 -1.27 -11.62 -8.94
C ASP A 47 0.23 -12.00 -8.84
N ASP A 48 0.98 -11.18 -8.10
CA ASP A 48 2.42 -11.32 -7.87
C ASP A 48 3.30 -11.26 -9.13
N LYS A 49 2.75 -10.84 -10.27
CA LYS A 49 3.49 -10.62 -11.52
C LYS A 49 3.62 -9.13 -11.80
N GLN A 50 4.84 -8.66 -11.96
CA GLN A 50 5.11 -7.30 -12.41
C GLN A 50 4.51 -7.07 -13.79
N ILE A 51 3.79 -5.97 -13.93
CA ILE A 51 3.23 -5.52 -15.20
C ILE A 51 4.01 -4.31 -15.68
N ASP A 52 4.21 -4.24 -17.00
CA ASP A 52 4.80 -3.08 -17.64
C ASP A 52 3.67 -2.12 -18.02
N LEU A 53 3.75 -0.88 -17.56
CA LEU A 53 2.74 0.14 -17.75
C LEU A 53 3.35 1.28 -18.55
N SER A 54 2.77 1.61 -19.71
CA SER A 54 3.26 2.76 -20.49
C SER A 54 2.78 4.08 -19.89
N SER A 55 1.69 4.05 -19.11
CA SER A 55 1.11 5.21 -18.45
C SER A 55 0.31 4.83 -17.20
N LYS A 56 0.16 5.75 -16.24
CA LYS A 56 -0.68 5.53 -15.05
C LYS A 56 -2.16 5.31 -15.38
N GLU A 57 -2.65 5.81 -16.51
CA GLU A 57 -4.06 5.64 -16.92
C GLU A 57 -4.42 4.18 -17.24
N GLU A 58 -3.43 3.34 -17.53
CA GLU A 58 -3.64 1.91 -17.75
C GLU A 58 -4.07 1.17 -16.47
N ILE A 59 -3.74 1.69 -15.29
CA ILE A 59 -4.12 1.09 -14.00
C ILE A 59 -5.64 0.93 -13.88
N LYS A 60 -6.41 1.91 -14.37
CA LYS A 60 -7.89 1.88 -14.34
C LYS A 60 -8.50 0.85 -15.31
N LYS A 61 -7.71 0.34 -16.26
CA LYS A 61 -8.15 -0.59 -17.31
C LYS A 61 -7.72 -2.03 -17.03
N LEU A 62 -7.02 -2.27 -15.91
CA LEU A 62 -6.59 -3.60 -15.53
C LEU A 62 -7.80 -4.50 -15.27
N GLY A 63 -7.76 -5.72 -15.79
CA GLY A 63 -8.79 -6.73 -15.52
C GLY A 63 -8.72 -7.22 -14.07
N GLU A 64 -9.86 -7.69 -13.55
CA GLU A 64 -9.97 -8.16 -12.17
C GLU A 64 -8.97 -9.28 -11.85
N ALA A 65 -8.30 -9.15 -10.71
CA ALA A 65 -7.34 -10.12 -10.20
C ALA A 65 -7.53 -10.35 -8.69
N ARG A 66 -6.72 -11.24 -8.09
CA ARG A 66 -6.81 -11.58 -6.66
C ARG A 66 -6.18 -10.52 -5.79
N ASN A 67 -5.04 -9.98 -6.23
CA ASN A 67 -4.33 -8.93 -5.51
C ASN A 67 -3.67 -7.93 -6.47
N MET A 68 -3.40 -6.75 -5.93
CA MET A 68 -2.56 -5.75 -6.58
C MET A 68 -1.57 -5.21 -5.56
N THR A 69 -0.29 -5.18 -5.95
CA THR A 69 0.77 -4.59 -5.14
C THR A 69 1.37 -3.39 -5.85
N ILE A 70 1.52 -2.29 -5.14
CA ILE A 70 2.37 -1.16 -5.55
C ILE A 70 3.60 -1.13 -4.64
N ARG A 71 4.78 -0.99 -5.22
CA ARG A 71 6.04 -0.88 -4.48
C ARG A 71 6.97 0.16 -5.12
N GLY A 72 7.87 0.70 -4.31
CA GLY A 72 8.88 1.68 -4.73
C GLY A 72 9.34 2.49 -3.54
N ILE A 73 9.96 3.64 -3.78
CA ILE A 73 10.35 4.58 -2.72
C ILE A 73 9.20 5.57 -2.53
N SER A 74 8.56 5.56 -1.36
CA SER A 74 7.48 6.50 -1.10
C SER A 74 8.03 7.92 -0.90
N LYS A 75 7.48 8.90 -1.60
CA LYS A 75 7.79 10.34 -1.43
C LYS A 75 7.30 10.89 -0.09
N VAL A 76 6.28 10.25 0.50
CA VAL A 76 5.66 10.68 1.75
C VAL A 76 6.53 10.24 2.94
N VAL A 77 6.84 8.96 3.03
CA VAL A 77 7.62 8.39 4.15
C VAL A 77 9.14 8.31 3.87
N LYS A 78 9.57 8.59 2.63
CA LYS A 78 10.97 8.65 2.18
C LYS A 78 11.76 7.35 2.39
N VAL A 79 11.08 6.22 2.38
CA VAL A 79 11.66 4.87 2.48
C VAL A 79 10.98 3.92 1.49
N PRO A 80 11.63 2.80 1.13
CA PRO A 80 10.98 1.74 0.39
C PRO A 80 9.70 1.27 1.08
N LEU A 81 8.61 1.25 0.32
CA LEU A 81 7.27 0.89 0.78
C LEU A 81 6.63 -0.04 -0.24
N MET A 82 5.91 -1.03 0.26
CA MET A 82 5.11 -1.95 -0.54
C MET A 82 3.73 -2.07 0.10
N ILE A 83 2.68 -1.89 -0.70
CA ILE A 83 1.30 -2.03 -0.25
C ILE A 83 0.60 -3.01 -1.17
N THR A 84 0.06 -4.08 -0.58
CA THR A 84 -0.70 -5.14 -1.26
C THR A 84 -2.15 -5.09 -0.83
N PHE A 85 -3.02 -4.87 -1.81
CA PHE A 85 -4.47 -4.94 -1.66
C PHE A 85 -4.97 -6.32 -2.11
N PHE A 86 -5.92 -6.88 -1.36
CA PHE A 86 -6.56 -8.14 -1.69
C PHE A 86 -8.02 -7.90 -2.10
N ASN A 87 -8.35 -8.30 -3.33
CA ASN A 87 -9.67 -8.10 -3.89
C ASN A 87 -10.74 -8.86 -3.08
N GLN A 88 -11.91 -8.26 -2.91
CA GLN A 88 -13.04 -8.81 -2.15
C GLN A 88 -12.75 -9.07 -0.67
N THR A 89 -11.72 -8.44 -0.10
CA THR A 89 -11.42 -8.48 1.33
C THR A 89 -11.22 -7.06 1.87
N SER A 90 -11.20 -6.92 3.20
CA SER A 90 -10.78 -5.68 3.86
C SER A 90 -9.28 -5.64 4.18
N VAL A 91 -8.54 -6.72 3.93
CA VAL A 91 -7.14 -6.84 4.35
C VAL A 91 -6.23 -6.07 3.40
N VAL A 92 -5.29 -5.31 3.97
CA VAL A 92 -4.22 -4.63 3.26
C VAL A 92 -2.91 -4.92 3.97
N ASN A 93 -1.94 -5.46 3.24
CA ASN A 93 -0.60 -5.69 3.78
C ASN A 93 0.32 -4.54 3.38
N VAL A 94 1.10 -4.04 4.34
CA VAL A 94 2.01 -2.93 4.14
C VAL A 94 3.38 -3.28 4.71
N ASN A 95 4.40 -3.25 3.85
CA ASN A 95 5.78 -3.52 4.22
C ASN A 95 6.61 -2.25 4.07
N VAL A 96 7.19 -1.78 5.18
CA VAL A 96 7.99 -0.55 5.24
C VAL A 96 9.42 -0.93 5.60
N ALA A 97 10.42 -0.42 4.87
CA ALA A 97 11.82 -0.67 5.19
C ALA A 97 12.27 0.12 6.44
N GLN A 98 13.07 -0.51 7.30
CA GLN A 98 13.60 0.07 8.56
C GLN A 98 14.82 0.98 8.31
N MET A 99 14.68 1.95 7.40
CA MET A 99 15.79 2.83 7.01
C MET A 99 15.83 4.15 7.79
N ASN A 100 14.71 4.60 8.35
CA ASN A 100 14.62 5.81 9.16
C ASN A 100 14.35 5.47 10.64
N GLU A 101 14.55 6.44 11.55
CA GLU A 101 14.32 6.21 12.98
C GLU A 101 12.85 5.95 13.32
N GLU A 102 11.92 6.45 12.50
CA GLU A 102 10.48 6.28 12.70
C GLU A 102 10.04 4.81 12.57
N PHE A 103 10.68 4.03 11.69
CA PHE A 103 10.34 2.62 11.45
C PHE A 103 11.35 1.62 12.02
N LYS A 104 12.40 2.10 12.72
CA LYS A 104 13.45 1.23 13.31
C LYS A 104 13.00 0.41 14.52
N THR A 105 11.93 0.81 15.20
CA THR A 105 11.43 0.13 16.41
C THR A 105 9.98 -0.29 16.24
N THR A 106 9.64 -1.51 16.67
CA THR A 106 8.29 -2.10 16.66
C THR A 106 7.34 -1.47 17.70
N ASP A 107 7.35 -0.14 17.84
CA ASP A 107 6.37 0.54 18.68
C ASP A 107 5.07 0.72 17.90
N TYR A 108 4.04 -0.02 18.28
CA TYR A 108 2.73 0.02 17.63
C TYR A 108 2.15 1.44 17.57
N GLN A 109 2.24 2.19 18.66
CA GLN A 109 1.65 3.52 18.73
C GLN A 109 2.39 4.49 17.81
N LYS A 110 3.72 4.49 17.84
CA LYS A 110 4.54 5.35 16.95
C LYS A 110 4.35 4.97 15.50
N PHE A 111 4.39 3.68 15.17
CA PHE A 111 4.18 3.20 13.80
C PHE A 111 2.79 3.61 13.28
N ASN A 112 1.75 3.42 14.10
CA ASN A 112 0.41 3.83 13.72
C ASN A 112 0.32 5.34 13.50
N LEU A 113 0.89 6.15 14.41
CA LEU A 113 0.89 7.61 14.27
C LEU A 113 1.61 8.08 12.99
N SER A 114 2.72 7.45 12.61
CA SER A 114 3.48 7.80 11.41
C SER A 114 2.75 7.45 10.11
N LEU A 115 2.05 6.31 10.05
CA LEU A 115 1.50 5.80 8.79
C LEU A 115 -0.02 5.99 8.64
N CYS A 116 -0.79 6.13 9.73
CA CYS A 116 -2.26 6.16 9.70
C CYS A 116 -2.83 7.21 8.75
N GLN A 117 -2.31 8.45 8.77
CA GLN A 117 -2.80 9.52 7.90
C GLN A 117 -2.60 9.20 6.40
N TYR A 118 -1.49 8.53 6.08
CA TYR A 118 -1.23 8.09 4.72
C TYR A 118 -2.19 6.96 4.31
N MET A 119 -2.40 5.98 5.18
CA MET A 119 -3.36 4.89 4.95
C MET A 119 -4.79 5.40 4.82
N ASP A 120 -5.19 6.39 5.61
CA ASP A 120 -6.52 7.02 5.53
C ASP A 120 -6.70 7.77 4.20
N SER A 121 -5.67 8.46 3.73
CA SER A 121 -5.69 9.15 2.43
C SER A 121 -5.85 8.17 1.26
N ILE A 122 -5.17 7.01 1.33
CA ILE A 122 -5.32 5.94 0.35
C ILE A 122 -6.75 5.39 0.37
N GLU A 123 -7.30 5.09 1.54
CA GLU A 123 -8.67 4.60 1.65
C GLU A 123 -9.68 5.60 1.09
N LEU A 124 -9.54 6.89 1.40
CA LEU A 124 -10.41 7.92 0.85
C LEU A 124 -10.34 8.01 -0.67
N SER A 125 -9.18 7.75 -1.27
CA SER A 125 -9.02 7.76 -2.74
C SER A 125 -9.78 6.63 -3.44
N MET A 126 -10.11 5.54 -2.74
CA MET A 126 -10.90 4.43 -3.29
C MET A 126 -12.34 4.84 -3.66
N TYR A 127 -12.84 5.92 -3.04
CA TYR A 127 -14.21 6.41 -3.20
C TYR A 127 -14.32 7.70 -4.02
N ARG A 128 -13.20 8.19 -4.56
CA ARG A 128 -13.13 9.37 -5.44
C ARG A 128 -13.05 8.95 -6.89
#